data_AF-A0A485BN62-F1
#
_entry.id   AF-A0A485BN62-F1
#
_cell.length_a   1.000
_cell.length_b   1.000
_cell.length_c   1.000
_cell.angle_alpha   90.00
_cell.angle_beta   90.00
_cell.angle_gamma   90.00
#
_symmetry.space_group_name_H-M   'P 1'
#
loop_
_entity.id
_entity.type
_entity.pdbx_description
1 polymer ?
#
loop_
_entity_poly.entity_id
_entity_poly.type
_entity_poly.pdbx_seq_one_letter_code
_entity_poly.pdbx_strand_id
1 'polypeptide(L)' 'MHASGGEPGRVDRVKAGLPMQRGGQPEEVAQAIAWLLSDKASYVTGSFLELAGGK' A
#
# COMPACT_ATOMS: atom_id res chain seq x y z
N MET A 1 2.02 -1.91 14.05
CA MET A 1 3.20 -1.49 13.26
C MET A 1 3.67 -0.08 13.61
N HIS A 2 2.85 0.98 13.48
CA HIS A 2 3.27 2.34 13.86
C HIS A 2 3.19 2.60 15.37
N ALA A 3 2.08 2.23 16.02
CA ALA A 3 1.95 2.34 17.48
C ALA A 3 3.01 1.52 18.23
N SER A 4 3.28 0.29 17.78
CA SER A 4 4.34 -0.57 18.35
C SER A 4 5.75 0.00 18.17
N GLY A 5 5.94 0.91 17.20
CA GLY A 5 7.20 1.62 16.97
C GLY A 5 7.30 2.98 17.67
N GLY A 6 6.40 3.29 18.60
CA GLY A 6 6.42 4.55 19.35
C GLY A 6 5.74 5.74 18.67
N GLU A 7 5.11 5.54 17.51
CA GLU A 7 4.42 6.62 16.78
C GLU A 7 2.96 6.24 16.41
N PRO A 8 2.04 6.13 17.38
CA PRO A 8 0.64 5.75 17.11
C PRO A 8 -0.08 6.66 16.11
N GLY A 9 0.22 7.97 16.11
CA GLY A 9 -0.40 8.97 15.24
C GLY A 9 0.28 9.17 13.88
N ARG A 10 1.23 8.30 13.49
CA ARG A 10 2.02 8.48 12.27
C ARG A 10 1.15 8.66 11.03
N VAL A 11 0.11 7.84 10.88
CA VAL A 11 -0.77 7.87 9.71
C VAL A 11 -1.44 9.23 9.57
N ASP A 12 -1.99 9.77 10.65
CA ASP A 12 -2.65 11.08 10.63
C ASP A 12 -1.69 12.22 10.32
N ARG A 13 -0.45 12.13 10.82
CA ARG A 13 0.59 13.13 10.55
C ARG A 13 1.00 13.17 9.08
N VAL A 14 1.11 12.01 8.43
CA VAL A 14 1.69 11.92 7.06
C VAL A 14 0.65 11.90 5.95
N LYS A 15 -0.61 11.55 6.25
CA LYS A 15 -1.66 11.39 5.21
C LYS A 15 -1.88 12.64 4.36
N ALA A 16 -1.65 13.82 4.93
CA ALA A 16 -1.78 15.10 4.23
C ALA A 16 -0.89 15.19 2.97
N GLY A 17 0.25 14.49 2.96
CA GLY A 17 1.16 14.44 1.82
C GLY A 17 0.86 13.34 0.80
N LEU A 18 -0.23 12.58 0.97
CA LEU A 18 -0.67 11.54 0.03
C LEU A 18 -1.90 12.05 -0.73
N PRO A 19 -2.00 11.91 -2.06
CA PRO A 19 -3.22 12.27 -2.78
C PRO A 19 -4.49 11.60 -2.25
N MET A 20 -4.40 10.35 -1.78
CA MET A 20 -5.54 9.64 -1.20
C MET A 20 -5.89 10.06 0.24
N GLN A 21 -5.07 10.89 0.89
CA GLN A 21 -5.34 11.48 2.21
C GLN A 21 -5.62 10.45 3.32
N ARG A 22 -5.12 9.21 3.18
CA ARG A 22 -5.27 8.15 4.17
C ARG A 22 -4.11 7.15 4.13
N GLY A 23 -3.95 6.40 5.21
CA GLY A 23 -3.12 5.20 5.22
C GLY A 23 -3.75 4.07 4.41
N GLY A 24 -2.90 3.29 3.73
CA GLY A 24 -3.30 2.01 3.15
C GLY A 24 -3.62 0.98 4.22
N GLN A 25 -4.50 0.03 3.89
CA GLN A 25 -4.81 -1.13 4.72
C GLN A 25 -4.01 -2.35 4.25
N PRO A 26 -3.67 -3.29 5.16
CA PRO A 26 -2.99 -4.54 4.80
C PRO A 26 -3.71 -5.32 3.69
N GLU A 27 -5.04 -5.30 3.68
CA GLU A 27 -5.87 -6.01 2.71
C GLU A 27 -5.69 -5.46 1.29
N GLU A 28 -5.42 -4.17 1.13
CA GLU A 28 -5.18 -3.55 -0.17
C GLU A 28 -3.86 -4.07 -0.79
N VAL A 29 -2.84 -4.28 0.06
CA VAL A 29 -1.58 -4.90 -0.35
C VAL A 29 -1.76 -6.37 -0.67
N ALA A 30 -2.51 -7.10 0.17
CA ALA A 30 -2.81 -8.51 -0.05
C ALA A 30 -3.58 -8.74 -1.37
N GLN A 31 -4.52 -7.86 -1.71
CA GLN A 31 -5.27 -7.93 -2.97
C GLN A 31 -4.37 -7.72 -4.20
N ALA A 32 -3.43 -6.77 -4.14
CA ALA A 32 -2.47 -6.55 -5.22
C ALA A 32 -1.54 -7.76 -5.41
N ILE A 33 -1.07 -8.36 -4.31
CA ILE A 33 -0.29 -9.61 -4.33
C ILE A 33 -1.14 -10.74 -4.95
N ALA A 34 -2.38 -10.91 -4.51
CA ALA A 34 -3.28 -11.93 -5.03
C ALA A 34 -3.53 -11.75 -6.54
N TRP A 35 -3.62 -10.50 -7.02
CA TRP A 35 -3.73 -10.22 -8.46
C TRP A 35 -2.46 -10.62 -9.21
N LEU A 36 -1.26 -10.25 -8.70
CA LEU A 36 0.02 -10.63 -9.30
C LEU A 36 0.23 -12.15 -9.37
N LEU A 37 -0.32 -12.91 -8.42
CA LEU A 37 -0.28 -14.38 -8.40
C LEU A 37 -1.36 -15.03 -9.27
N SER A 38 -2.29 -14.27 -9.83
CA SER A 38 -3.40 -14.79 -10.63
C SER A 38 -3.08 -14.84 -12.12
N ASP A 39 -3.85 -15.64 -12.87
CA ASP A 39 -3.75 -15.72 -14.34
C ASP A 39 -3.99 -14.38 -15.05
N LYS A 40 -4.64 -13.42 -14.36
CA LYS A 40 -4.89 -12.08 -14.87
C LYS A 40 -3.61 -11.25 -15.04
N ALA A 41 -2.53 -11.61 -14.36
CA ALA A 41 -1.23 -10.96 -14.45
C ALA A 41 -0.25 -11.74 -15.35
N SER A 42 -0.73 -12.66 -16.20
CA SER A 42 0.09 -13.59 -17.00
C SER A 42 1.14 -12.97 -17.92
N TYR A 43 1.07 -11.67 -18.20
CA TYR A 43 2.05 -10.94 -19.01
C TYR A 43 2.84 -9.87 -18.23
N VAL A 44 2.70 -9.85 -16.90
CA VAL A 44 3.40 -8.91 -16.01
C VAL A 44 4.62 -9.60 -15.44
N THR A 45 5.81 -9.08 -15.75
CA THR A 45 7.08 -9.57 -15.21
C THR A 45 8.09 -8.43 -15.14
N GLY A 46 9.06 -8.51 -14.21
CA GLY A 46 10.16 -7.54 -14.08
C GLY A 46 9.75 -6.12 -13.67
N SER A 47 8.49 -5.91 -13.27
CA SER A 47 7.94 -4.60 -12.94
C SER A 47 7.73 -4.42 -11.44
N PHE A 48 7.83 -3.18 -10.98
CA PHE A 48 7.44 -2.77 -9.63
C PHE A 48 6.01 -2.22 -9.63
N LEU A 49 5.20 -2.64 -8.67
CA LEU A 49 3.87 -2.11 -8.43
C LEU A 49 3.85 -1.29 -7.14
N GLU A 50 3.65 0.01 -7.26
CA GLU A 50 3.60 0.92 -6.10
C GLU A 50 2.20 0.99 -5.50
N LEU A 51 2.11 0.71 -4.19
CA LEU A 51 0.89 0.77 -3.40
C LEU A 51 1.02 1.88 -2.35
N ALA A 52 1.19 3.11 -2.82
CA ALA A 52 1.64 4.25 -1.99
C ALA A 52 0.59 5.35 -1.80
N GLY A 53 -0.68 5.10 -2.15
CA GLY A 53 -1.73 6.11 -1.98
C GLY A 53 -1.59 7.34 -2.89
N GLY A 54 -0.88 7.18 -4.02
CA GLY A 54 -0.59 8.22 -5.01
C GLY A 54 0.65 9.07 -4.73
N LYS A 55 1.49 8.70 -3.77
CA LYS A 55 2.77 9.38 -3.51
C LYS A 55 3.67 9.41 -4.74
#